data_AF-A0A2K6TB32-F1
#
_entry.id   AF-A0A2K6TB32-F1
#
_cell.length_a   1.000
_cell.length_b   1.000
_cell.length_c   1.000
_cell.angle_alpha   90.00
_cell.angle_beta   90.00
_cell.angle_gamma   90.00
#
_symmetry.space_group_name_H-M   'P 1'
#
loop_
_entity.id
_entity.type
_entity.pdbx_description
1 polymer ?
#
loop_
_entity_poly.entity_id
_entity_poly.type
_entity_poly.pdbx_seq_one_letter_code
_entity_poly.pdbx_strand_id
1 'polypeptide(L)'
;YNKVYKNLKEFSQNGENFCKQVTSVLQQRANLEISYAKGLQKLASKLTKALQNTRKNCVSSAWAWASEGMKSTAELHQKLGKAIELEAIKPTYQVLNVQEKKRKSLDSEVEKTANLVISNWNQQIKAKKKLMISTKKHEALFQLVESSKQSMTQKEKRKLLNKLTKSTEKLEKEDENYYQKNMMGYSTRLKWENTLENCYQVTHGIRLYAFWVRRAWGKYTYSSPGNLPPLWFGYDIVKRLIMRICSVCLQSILELEKERIQLLCNNLNQYSQHISLFGQTLTTCHSQIHCAISKIDVEKDIQALMEETATLSTENKSEFLLTDYFEEDLNNAMDKERRKSLIKPKLLRLQRDIEKASKDKEGLGRMLNTYSSNSSFSDAKSQKDTAALMDENNLKLDLLEANSYKLSSTLAELEQRPQPSHPCSNSIFRWREKEHTHSYVKISRPFLMKRLENIVSKASSGGQSNPSSSAPAPGVAQLSSRLCKALYSFQARQDDELNLEKGDIVIIHEKKEEGWWFGSLNGKKGHFPAAYVEELPSNAGNTATKA
;
A
#
# COMPACT_ATOMS: atom_id res chain seq x y z
N TYR A 1 -33.72 -41.25 -10.91
CA TYR A 1 -33.62 -40.29 -12.02
C TYR A 1 -33.88 -38.85 -11.58
N ASN A 2 -35.09 -38.48 -11.13
CA ASN A 2 -35.36 -37.11 -10.64
C ASN A 2 -34.39 -36.65 -9.53
N LYS A 3 -34.02 -37.55 -8.61
CA LYS A 3 -33.02 -37.27 -7.56
C LYS A 3 -31.60 -37.06 -8.10
N VAL A 4 -31.17 -37.81 -9.10
CA VAL A 4 -29.82 -37.70 -9.70
C VAL A 4 -29.70 -36.38 -10.46
N TYR A 5 -30.70 -36.06 -11.29
CA TYR A 5 -30.76 -34.78 -12.01
C TYR A 5 -30.80 -33.58 -11.06
N LYS A 6 -31.60 -33.66 -9.98
CA LYS A 6 -31.65 -32.61 -8.96
C LYS A 6 -30.30 -32.39 -8.28
N ASN A 7 -29.61 -33.46 -7.87
CA ASN A 7 -28.29 -33.37 -7.26
C ASN A 7 -27.25 -32.75 -8.22
N LEU A 8 -27.27 -33.13 -9.49
CA LEU A 8 -26.37 -32.59 -10.51
C LEU A 8 -26.63 -31.10 -10.78
N LYS A 9 -27.91 -30.70 -10.84
CA LYS A 9 -28.30 -29.30 -10.97
C LYS A 9 -27.82 -28.45 -9.79
N GLU A 10 -27.98 -28.98 -8.57
CA GLU A 10 -27.51 -28.33 -7.35
C GLU A 10 -25.98 -28.18 -7.34
N PHE A 11 -25.24 -29.22 -7.74
CA PHE A 11 -23.78 -29.14 -7.90
C PHE A 11 -23.37 -28.03 -8.87
N SER A 12 -24.01 -27.97 -10.05
CA SER A 12 -23.74 -26.91 -11.03
C SER A 12 -24.08 -25.51 -10.52
N GLN A 13 -25.15 -25.37 -9.73
CA GLN A 13 -25.54 -24.09 -9.14
C GLN A 13 -24.55 -23.64 -8.07
N ASN A 14 -24.03 -24.57 -7.28
CA ASN A 14 -23.04 -24.29 -6.25
C ASN A 14 -21.74 -23.75 -6.86
N GLY A 15 -21.25 -24.35 -7.94
CA GLY A 15 -20.06 -23.86 -8.63
C GLY A 15 -20.25 -22.48 -9.28
N GLU A 16 -21.43 -22.19 -9.82
CA GLU A 16 -21.78 -20.85 -10.33
C GLU A 16 -21.78 -19.82 -9.20
N ASN A 17 -22.43 -20.14 -8.08
CA ASN A 17 -22.50 -19.27 -6.91
C ASN A 17 -21.10 -18.98 -6.36
N PHE A 18 -20.24 -19.99 -6.28
CA PHE A 18 -18.85 -19.81 -5.88
C PHE A 18 -18.10 -18.85 -6.82
N CYS A 19 -18.21 -19.02 -8.14
CA CYS A 19 -17.60 -18.10 -9.11
C CYS A 19 -18.10 -16.66 -8.96
N LYS A 20 -19.40 -16.46 -8.71
CA LYS A 20 -19.98 -15.13 -8.44
C LYS A 20 -19.42 -14.51 -7.17
N GLN A 21 -19.27 -15.28 -6.10
CA GLN A 21 -18.66 -14.81 -4.85
C GLN A 21 -17.20 -14.41 -5.05
N VAL A 22 -16.40 -15.26 -5.70
CA VAL A 22 -14.99 -14.95 -6.04
C VAL A 22 -14.90 -13.69 -6.90
N THR A 23 -15.78 -13.55 -7.90
CA THR A 23 -15.82 -12.36 -8.77
C THR A 23 -16.15 -11.10 -7.97
N SER A 24 -17.09 -11.18 -7.02
CA SER A 24 -17.43 -10.06 -6.12
C SER A 24 -16.23 -9.65 -5.26
N VAL A 25 -15.51 -10.63 -4.69
CA VAL A 25 -14.28 -10.38 -3.92
C VAL A 25 -13.21 -9.72 -4.80
N LEU A 26 -13.00 -10.21 -6.03
CA LEU A 26 -12.05 -9.61 -6.97
C LEU A 26 -12.46 -8.18 -7.37
N GLN A 27 -13.76 -7.91 -7.52
CA GLN A 27 -14.25 -6.55 -7.81
C GLN A 27 -13.97 -5.60 -6.65
N GLN A 28 -14.23 -6.03 -5.41
CA GLN A 28 -13.88 -5.23 -4.23
C GLN A 28 -12.37 -5.01 -4.14
N ARG A 29 -11.57 -6.05 -4.41
CA ARG A 29 -10.11 -5.95 -4.46
C ARG A 29 -9.66 -4.91 -5.50
N ALA A 30 -10.14 -4.99 -6.74
CA ALA A 30 -9.80 -4.05 -7.80
C ALA A 30 -10.16 -2.60 -7.43
N ASN A 31 -11.35 -2.40 -6.84
CA ASN A 31 -11.79 -1.08 -6.39
C ASN A 31 -10.88 -0.49 -5.31
N LEU A 32 -10.43 -1.32 -4.36
CA LEU A 32 -9.48 -0.91 -3.32
C LEU A 32 -8.14 -0.50 -3.92
N GLU A 33 -7.61 -1.27 -4.87
CA GLU A 33 -6.35 -0.95 -5.56
C GLU A 33 -6.44 0.39 -6.30
N ILE A 34 -7.51 0.62 -7.04
CA ILE A 34 -7.74 1.87 -7.78
C ILE A 34 -7.91 3.06 -6.81
N SER A 35 -8.59 2.85 -5.68
CA SER A 35 -8.77 3.89 -4.66
C SER A 35 -7.45 4.27 -4.01
N TYR A 36 -6.65 3.28 -3.60
CA TYR A 36 -5.33 3.48 -3.01
C TYR A 36 -4.39 4.21 -3.98
N ALA A 37 -4.37 3.78 -5.25
CA ALA A 37 -3.62 4.45 -6.31
C ALA A 37 -3.94 5.95 -6.40
N LYS A 38 -5.22 6.32 -6.42
CA LYS A 38 -5.64 7.74 -6.47
C LYS A 38 -5.17 8.52 -5.24
N GLY A 39 -5.29 7.93 -4.06
CA GLY A 39 -4.82 8.53 -2.80
C GLY A 39 -3.31 8.79 -2.83
N LEU A 40 -2.54 7.78 -3.23
CA LEU A 40 -1.09 7.86 -3.29
C LEU A 40 -0.59 8.84 -4.36
N GLN A 41 -1.23 8.87 -5.54
CA GLN A 41 -0.93 9.86 -6.58
C GLN A 41 -1.15 11.30 -6.09
N LYS A 42 -2.21 11.53 -5.29
CA LYS A 42 -2.51 12.85 -4.72
C LYS A 42 -1.44 13.26 -3.71
N LEU A 43 -0.96 12.34 -2.87
CA LEU A 43 0.14 12.61 -1.94
C LEU A 43 1.45 12.91 -2.68
N ALA A 44 1.78 12.09 -3.68
CA ALA A 44 2.96 12.29 -4.51
C ALA A 44 2.94 13.67 -5.17
N SER A 45 1.80 14.08 -5.73
CA SER A 45 1.61 15.39 -6.35
C SER A 45 1.76 16.55 -5.36
N LYS A 46 1.27 16.40 -4.13
CA LYS A 46 1.46 17.41 -3.07
C LYS A 46 2.94 17.57 -2.70
N LEU A 47 3.65 16.45 -2.53
CA LEU A 47 5.08 16.48 -2.22
C LEU A 47 5.90 17.08 -3.37
N THR A 48 5.62 16.69 -4.62
CA THR A 48 6.26 17.30 -5.80
C THR A 48 6.08 18.82 -5.80
N LYS A 49 4.87 19.34 -5.52
CA LYS A 49 4.60 20.78 -5.45
C LYS A 49 5.35 21.47 -4.30
N ALA A 50 5.42 20.84 -3.13
CA ALA A 50 6.19 21.39 -2.01
C ALA A 50 7.69 21.52 -2.38
N LEU A 51 8.23 20.53 -3.10
CA LEU A 51 9.62 20.54 -3.56
C LEU A 51 9.90 21.58 -4.65
N GLN A 52 8.92 21.96 -5.47
CA GLN A 52 9.08 23.02 -6.48
C GLN A 52 9.43 24.38 -5.87
N ASN A 53 8.89 24.67 -4.68
CA ASN A 53 9.15 25.91 -3.95
C ASN A 53 10.38 25.80 -3.04
N THR A 54 11.03 24.64 -3.00
CA THR A 54 12.20 24.38 -2.15
C THR A 54 13.47 24.48 -2.99
N ARG A 55 14.52 25.07 -2.42
CA ARG A 55 15.83 25.12 -3.07
C ARG A 55 16.36 23.70 -3.32
N LYS A 56 16.84 23.45 -4.55
CA LYS A 56 17.41 22.16 -4.93
C LYS A 56 18.71 21.92 -4.18
N ASN A 57 18.77 20.79 -3.49
CA ASN A 57 19.89 20.33 -2.68
C ASN A 57 19.79 18.78 -2.55
N CYS A 58 20.75 18.13 -1.90
CA CYS A 58 20.74 16.67 -1.84
C CYS A 58 19.52 16.11 -1.08
N VAL A 59 19.07 16.80 -0.03
CA VAL A 59 17.89 16.41 0.78
C VAL A 59 16.59 16.52 -0.03
N SER A 60 16.35 17.65 -0.70
CA SER A 60 15.19 17.85 -1.57
C SER A 60 15.20 16.89 -2.76
N SER A 61 16.38 16.53 -3.26
CA SER A 61 16.53 15.49 -4.30
C SER A 61 16.13 14.11 -3.78
N ALA A 62 16.52 13.74 -2.54
CA ALA A 62 16.09 12.48 -1.93
C ALA A 62 14.56 12.45 -1.71
N TRP A 63 13.96 13.55 -1.27
CA TRP A 63 12.50 13.68 -1.18
C TRP A 63 11.80 13.63 -2.55
N ALA A 64 12.46 14.09 -3.63
CA ALA A 64 11.93 13.95 -4.99
C ALA A 64 11.85 12.48 -5.40
N TRP A 65 12.85 11.65 -5.04
CA TRP A 65 12.79 10.20 -5.24
C TRP A 65 11.68 9.53 -4.43
N ALA A 66 11.42 9.98 -3.20
CA ALA A 66 10.27 9.50 -2.43
C ALA A 66 8.94 9.82 -3.14
N SER A 67 8.81 11.03 -3.67
CA SER A 67 7.65 11.43 -4.47
C SER A 67 7.48 10.57 -5.72
N GLU A 68 8.57 10.28 -6.43
CA GLU A 68 8.55 9.46 -7.64
C GLU A 68 8.24 7.98 -7.34
N GLY A 69 8.76 7.45 -6.23
CA GLY A 69 8.41 6.12 -5.73
C GLY A 69 6.91 6.00 -5.41
N MET A 70 6.30 7.04 -4.83
CA MET A 70 4.85 7.07 -4.61
C MET A 70 4.05 7.07 -5.93
N LYS A 71 4.47 7.83 -6.96
CA LYS A 71 3.81 7.80 -8.28
C LYS A 71 3.91 6.44 -8.93
N SER A 72 5.12 5.87 -8.96
CA SER A 72 5.37 4.55 -9.53
C SER A 72 4.52 3.46 -8.84
N THR A 73 4.43 3.53 -7.52
CA THR A 73 3.59 2.62 -6.72
C THR A 73 2.09 2.84 -7.01
N ALA A 74 1.64 4.09 -7.14
CA ALA A 74 0.26 4.41 -7.49
C ALA A 74 -0.13 3.86 -8.87
N GLU A 75 0.72 4.03 -9.88
CA GLU A 75 0.51 3.48 -11.22
C GLU A 75 0.41 1.96 -11.19
N LEU A 76 1.23 1.31 -10.36
CA LEU A 76 1.26 -0.14 -10.22
C LEU A 76 -0.04 -0.68 -9.60
N HIS A 77 -0.52 -0.06 -8.51
CA HIS A 77 -1.84 -0.36 -7.95
C HIS A 77 -2.97 -0.14 -8.97
N GLN A 78 -2.89 0.95 -9.76
CA GLN A 78 -3.87 1.21 -10.81
C GLN A 78 -3.85 0.13 -11.91
N LYS A 79 -2.65 -0.32 -12.33
CA LYS A 79 -2.47 -1.40 -13.30
C LYS A 79 -3.00 -2.72 -12.77
N LEU A 80 -2.69 -3.07 -11.52
CA LEU A 80 -3.19 -4.28 -10.87
C LEU A 80 -4.73 -4.29 -10.79
N GLY A 81 -5.34 -3.20 -10.34
CA GLY A 81 -6.80 -3.09 -10.28
C GLY A 81 -7.45 -3.27 -11.64
N LYS A 82 -6.93 -2.60 -12.68
CA LYS A 82 -7.41 -2.75 -14.06
C LYS A 82 -7.19 -4.16 -14.62
N ALA A 83 -6.05 -4.78 -14.32
CA ALA A 83 -5.76 -6.15 -14.77
C ALA A 83 -6.75 -7.14 -14.16
N ILE A 84 -7.06 -7.04 -12.86
CA ILE A 84 -8.09 -7.86 -12.22
C ILE A 84 -9.46 -7.68 -12.91
N GLU A 85 -9.84 -6.45 -13.24
CA GLU A 85 -11.10 -6.18 -13.96
C GLU A 85 -11.13 -6.79 -15.37
N LEU A 86 -10.05 -6.61 -16.13
CA LEU A 86 -9.98 -6.97 -17.54
C LEU A 86 -9.71 -8.46 -17.77
N GLU A 87 -8.85 -9.06 -16.96
CA GLU A 87 -8.32 -10.41 -17.19
C GLU A 87 -9.04 -11.47 -16.35
N ALA A 88 -9.58 -11.12 -15.16
CA ALA A 88 -10.29 -12.07 -14.32
C ALA A 88 -11.81 -11.84 -14.31
N ILE A 89 -12.27 -10.63 -14.00
CA ILE A 89 -13.70 -10.34 -13.77
C ILE A 89 -14.51 -10.43 -15.07
N LYS A 90 -14.08 -9.71 -16.12
CA LYS A 90 -14.79 -9.71 -17.42
C LYS A 90 -14.90 -11.10 -18.05
N PRO A 91 -13.83 -11.91 -18.15
CA PRO A 91 -13.93 -13.26 -18.69
C PRO A 91 -14.82 -14.18 -17.84
N THR A 92 -14.78 -14.03 -16.51
CA THR A 92 -15.64 -14.81 -15.61
C THR A 92 -17.12 -14.53 -15.87
N TYR A 93 -17.52 -13.25 -16.00
CA TYR A 93 -18.90 -12.92 -16.35
C TYR A 93 -19.32 -13.45 -17.73
N GLN A 94 -18.44 -13.40 -18.72
CA GLN A 94 -18.71 -13.92 -20.06
C GLN A 94 -18.96 -15.43 -20.02
N VAL A 95 -18.09 -16.19 -19.36
CA VAL A 95 -18.24 -17.65 -19.21
C VAL A 95 -19.54 -17.97 -18.47
N LEU A 96 -19.79 -17.33 -17.31
CA LEU A 96 -21.00 -17.59 -16.52
C LEU A 96 -22.30 -17.33 -17.31
N ASN A 97 -22.36 -16.27 -18.12
CA ASN A 97 -23.53 -15.96 -18.94
C ASN A 97 -23.75 -17.03 -20.04
N VAL A 98 -22.68 -17.47 -20.70
CA VAL A 98 -22.76 -18.56 -21.70
C VAL A 98 -23.23 -19.86 -21.05
N GLN A 99 -22.68 -20.20 -19.89
CA GLN A 99 -23.06 -21.40 -19.16
C GLN A 99 -24.50 -21.35 -18.64
N GLU A 100 -24.98 -20.19 -18.18
CA GLU A 100 -26.36 -20.01 -17.74
C GLU A 100 -27.35 -20.27 -18.89
N LYS A 101 -27.08 -19.74 -20.08
CA LYS A 101 -27.90 -19.98 -21.29
C LYS A 101 -27.95 -21.47 -21.65
N LYS A 102 -26.78 -22.14 -21.68
CA LYS A 102 -26.69 -23.59 -21.94
C LYS A 102 -27.53 -24.38 -20.93
N ARG A 103 -27.37 -24.09 -19.63
CA ARG A 103 -28.12 -24.77 -18.55
C ARG A 103 -29.63 -24.57 -18.66
N LYS A 104 -30.10 -23.35 -18.92
CA LYS A 104 -31.55 -23.07 -19.07
C LYS A 104 -32.17 -23.84 -20.22
N SER A 105 -31.46 -23.97 -21.35
CA SER A 105 -31.91 -24.76 -22.49
C SER A 105 -32.05 -26.24 -22.12
N LEU A 106 -31.02 -26.80 -21.49
CA LEU A 106 -31.01 -28.21 -21.04
C LEU A 106 -32.13 -28.49 -20.04
N ASP A 107 -32.31 -27.62 -19.05
CA ASP A 107 -33.37 -27.75 -18.04
C ASP A 107 -34.76 -27.76 -18.68
N SER A 108 -35.01 -26.89 -19.67
CA SER A 108 -36.29 -26.85 -20.39
C SER A 108 -36.59 -28.15 -21.13
N GLU A 109 -35.59 -28.75 -21.78
CA GLU A 109 -35.76 -29.98 -22.56
C GLU A 109 -35.99 -31.21 -21.66
N VAL A 110 -35.23 -31.31 -20.57
CA VAL A 110 -35.40 -32.36 -19.55
C VAL A 110 -36.77 -32.27 -18.88
N GLU A 111 -37.23 -31.07 -18.54
CA GLU A 111 -38.53 -30.87 -17.90
C GLU A 111 -39.69 -31.20 -18.85
N LYS A 112 -39.63 -30.75 -20.10
CA LYS A 112 -40.64 -31.08 -21.13
C LYS A 112 -40.81 -32.59 -21.30
N THR A 113 -39.70 -33.31 -21.45
CA THR A 113 -39.73 -34.76 -21.67
C THR A 113 -40.11 -35.55 -20.41
N ALA A 114 -39.70 -35.09 -19.22
CA ALA A 114 -40.14 -35.67 -17.94
C ALA A 114 -41.66 -35.54 -17.75
N ASN A 115 -42.25 -34.38 -18.09
CA ASN A 115 -43.69 -34.14 -18.01
C ASN A 115 -44.49 -35.10 -18.92
N LEU A 116 -43.96 -35.43 -20.10
CA LEU A 116 -44.57 -36.43 -20.99
C LEU A 116 -44.59 -37.83 -20.36
N VAL A 117 -43.49 -38.25 -19.71
CA VAL A 117 -43.41 -39.54 -19.00
C VAL A 117 -44.42 -39.59 -17.86
N ILE A 118 -44.51 -38.53 -17.05
CA ILE A 118 -45.46 -38.44 -15.93
C ILE A 118 -46.90 -38.48 -16.44
N SER A 119 -47.21 -37.74 -17.51
CA SER A 119 -48.53 -37.73 -18.13
C SER A 119 -48.92 -39.11 -18.66
N ASN A 120 -48.04 -39.77 -19.38
CA ASN A 120 -48.27 -41.13 -19.89
C ASN A 120 -48.47 -42.13 -18.74
N TRP A 121 -47.62 -42.10 -17.71
CA TRP A 121 -47.74 -42.95 -16.52
C TRP A 121 -49.13 -42.80 -15.84
N ASN A 122 -49.60 -41.57 -15.69
CA ASN A 122 -50.93 -41.30 -15.14
C ASN A 122 -52.05 -41.86 -16.02
N GLN A 123 -51.91 -41.79 -17.35
CA GLN A 123 -52.85 -42.40 -18.29
C GLN A 123 -52.85 -43.93 -18.20
N GLN A 124 -51.68 -44.56 -18.07
CA GLN A 124 -51.56 -46.01 -17.87
C GLN A 124 -52.27 -46.47 -16.59
N ILE A 125 -52.08 -45.76 -15.48
CA ILE A 125 -52.77 -46.06 -14.22
C ILE A 125 -54.29 -45.95 -14.39
N LYS A 126 -54.79 -44.90 -15.04
CA LYS A 126 -56.22 -44.72 -15.30
C LYS A 126 -56.79 -45.85 -16.17
N ALA A 127 -56.10 -46.22 -17.25
CA ALA A 127 -56.50 -47.32 -18.13
C ALA A 127 -56.49 -48.67 -17.39
N LYS A 128 -55.43 -48.95 -16.61
CA LYS A 128 -55.32 -50.16 -15.77
C LYS A 128 -56.47 -50.27 -14.77
N LYS A 129 -56.79 -49.19 -14.06
CA LYS A 129 -57.92 -49.17 -13.11
C LYS A 129 -59.25 -49.47 -13.81
N LYS A 130 -59.47 -48.87 -14.98
CA LYS A 130 -60.69 -49.08 -15.78
C LYS A 130 -60.83 -50.55 -16.21
N LEU A 131 -59.77 -51.10 -16.80
CA LEU A 131 -59.68 -52.51 -17.20
C LEU A 131 -59.98 -53.45 -16.03
N MET A 132 -59.36 -53.20 -14.88
CA MET A 132 -59.54 -54.01 -13.68
C MET A 132 -60.98 -53.98 -13.15
N ILE A 133 -61.66 -52.82 -13.22
CA ILE A 133 -63.08 -52.69 -12.85
C ILE A 133 -63.97 -53.48 -13.82
N SER A 134 -63.75 -53.36 -15.13
CA SER A 134 -64.54 -54.11 -16.12
C SER A 134 -64.27 -55.60 -16.07
N THR A 135 -63.03 -56.03 -15.80
CA THR A 135 -62.66 -57.43 -15.57
C THR A 135 -63.46 -58.00 -14.40
N LYS A 136 -63.51 -57.29 -13.26
CA LYS A 136 -64.30 -57.72 -12.08
C LYS A 136 -65.80 -57.84 -12.40
N LYS A 137 -66.36 -56.88 -13.16
CA LYS A 137 -67.76 -56.93 -13.58
C LYS A 137 -68.03 -58.07 -14.55
N HIS A 138 -67.09 -58.34 -15.47
CA HIS A 138 -67.18 -59.45 -16.41
C HIS A 138 -67.16 -60.78 -15.68
N GLU A 139 -66.22 -60.98 -14.75
CA GLU A 139 -66.09 -62.21 -13.97
C GLU A 139 -67.35 -62.47 -13.14
N ALA A 140 -67.90 -61.46 -12.46
CA ALA A 140 -69.15 -61.59 -11.72
C ALA A 140 -70.34 -61.96 -12.63
N LEU A 141 -70.42 -61.40 -13.84
CA LEU A 141 -71.43 -61.79 -14.83
C LEU A 141 -71.21 -63.21 -15.32
N PHE A 142 -69.97 -63.63 -15.57
CA PHE A 142 -69.63 -64.98 -16.02
C PHE A 142 -70.06 -66.02 -14.98
N GLN A 143 -69.71 -65.82 -13.71
CA GLN A 143 -70.12 -66.66 -12.57
C GLN A 143 -71.65 -66.75 -12.44
N LEU A 144 -72.36 -65.63 -12.63
CA LEU A 144 -73.83 -65.61 -12.62
C LEU A 144 -74.42 -66.43 -13.78
N VAL A 145 -73.81 -66.35 -14.97
CA VAL A 145 -74.23 -67.15 -16.13
C VAL A 145 -73.98 -68.64 -15.90
N GLU A 146 -72.85 -69.01 -15.30
CA GLU A 146 -72.54 -70.41 -15.00
C GLU A 146 -73.49 -71.02 -13.97
N SER A 147 -73.72 -70.33 -12.85
CA SER A 147 -74.59 -70.79 -11.77
C SER A 147 -76.06 -70.90 -12.18
N SER A 148 -76.51 -70.12 -13.18
CA SER A 148 -77.90 -70.13 -13.67
C SER A 148 -78.15 -71.08 -14.86
N LYS A 149 -77.14 -71.83 -15.34
CA LYS A 149 -77.26 -72.73 -16.52
C LYS A 149 -78.33 -73.82 -16.41
N GLN A 150 -78.66 -74.29 -15.21
CA GLN A 150 -79.54 -75.46 -14.98
C GLN A 150 -81.01 -75.10 -14.64
N SER A 151 -81.34 -73.86 -14.30
CA SER A 151 -82.67 -73.47 -13.78
C SER A 151 -83.43 -72.42 -14.61
N MET A 152 -82.89 -72.00 -15.77
CA MET A 152 -83.40 -70.85 -16.53
C MET A 152 -84.15 -71.18 -17.83
N THR A 153 -85.10 -70.31 -18.20
CA THR A 153 -85.82 -70.40 -19.48
C THR A 153 -84.92 -70.04 -20.68
N GLN A 154 -85.25 -70.56 -21.87
CA GLN A 154 -84.51 -70.30 -23.11
C GLN A 154 -84.34 -68.79 -23.42
N LYS A 155 -85.36 -67.97 -23.14
CA LYS A 155 -85.36 -66.52 -23.37
C LYS A 155 -84.41 -65.79 -22.42
N GLU A 156 -84.38 -66.18 -21.16
CA GLU A 156 -83.48 -65.61 -20.15
C GLU A 156 -82.02 -65.99 -20.44
N LYS A 157 -81.78 -67.23 -20.87
CA LYS A 157 -80.45 -67.72 -21.26
C LYS A 157 -79.89 -66.89 -22.40
N ARG A 158 -80.70 -66.61 -23.43
CA ARG A 158 -80.33 -65.72 -24.54
C ARG A 158 -80.00 -64.30 -24.08
N LYS A 159 -80.77 -63.74 -23.13
CA LYS A 159 -80.55 -62.39 -22.58
C LYS A 159 -79.24 -62.29 -21.79
N LEU A 160 -78.91 -63.30 -20.99
CA LEU A 160 -77.66 -63.35 -20.24
C LEU A 160 -76.44 -63.55 -21.14
N LEU A 161 -76.53 -64.44 -22.15
CA LEU A 161 -75.46 -64.60 -23.15
C LEU A 161 -75.18 -63.29 -23.90
N ASN A 162 -76.23 -62.55 -24.30
CA ASN A 162 -76.06 -61.25 -24.95
C ASN A 162 -75.37 -60.22 -24.04
N LYS A 163 -75.66 -60.22 -22.73
CA LYS A 163 -74.96 -59.37 -21.75
C LYS A 163 -73.50 -59.78 -21.60
N LEU A 164 -73.20 -61.08 -21.56
CA LEU A 164 -71.85 -61.61 -21.46
C LEU A 164 -71.01 -61.27 -22.71
N THR A 165 -71.61 -61.39 -23.90
CA THR A 165 -70.97 -61.02 -25.18
C THR A 165 -70.60 -59.54 -25.18
N LYS A 166 -71.54 -58.64 -24.84
CA LYS A 166 -71.27 -57.19 -24.71
C LYS A 166 -70.21 -56.87 -23.65
N SER A 167 -70.18 -57.63 -22.56
CA SER A 167 -69.16 -57.50 -21.51
C SER A 167 -67.77 -57.89 -22.03
N THR A 168 -67.69 -58.96 -22.84
CA THR A 168 -66.45 -59.43 -23.49
C THR A 168 -65.91 -58.37 -24.46
N GLU A 169 -66.73 -57.86 -25.36
CA GLU A 169 -66.35 -56.80 -26.30
C GLU A 169 -65.85 -55.53 -25.60
N LYS A 170 -66.47 -55.17 -24.46
CA LYS A 170 -66.03 -54.05 -23.64
C LYS A 170 -64.67 -54.32 -23.00
N LEU A 171 -64.44 -55.55 -22.53
CA LEU A 171 -63.19 -55.96 -21.91
C LEU A 171 -62.04 -55.91 -22.92
N GLU A 172 -62.23 -56.46 -24.12
CA GLU A 172 -61.24 -56.39 -25.22
C GLU A 172 -60.88 -54.95 -25.57
N LYS A 173 -61.87 -54.05 -25.68
CA LYS A 173 -61.62 -52.63 -25.95
C LYS A 173 -60.82 -51.93 -24.84
N GLU A 174 -61.08 -52.28 -23.58
CA GLU A 174 -60.36 -51.69 -22.45
C GLU A 174 -58.94 -52.27 -22.31
N ASP A 175 -58.75 -53.54 -22.64
CA ASP A 175 -57.46 -54.22 -22.66
C ASP A 175 -56.56 -53.66 -23.76
N GLU A 176 -57.06 -53.56 -25.00
CA GLU A 176 -56.33 -52.96 -26.11
C GLU A 176 -55.95 -51.50 -25.81
N ASN A 177 -56.87 -50.71 -25.23
CA ASN A 177 -56.55 -49.35 -24.81
C ASN A 177 -55.46 -49.32 -23.72
N TYR A 178 -55.45 -50.25 -22.76
CA TYR A 178 -54.36 -50.33 -21.77
C TYR A 178 -53.03 -50.73 -22.41
N TYR A 179 -53.05 -51.73 -23.31
CA TYR A 179 -51.88 -52.18 -24.06
C TYR A 179 -51.25 -51.04 -24.87
N GLN A 180 -52.06 -50.29 -25.64
CA GLN A 180 -51.58 -49.14 -26.42
C GLN A 180 -50.96 -48.04 -25.54
N LYS A 181 -51.55 -47.75 -24.37
CA LYS A 181 -50.96 -46.78 -23.42
C LYS A 181 -49.63 -47.27 -22.83
N ASN A 182 -49.49 -48.58 -22.64
CA ASN A 182 -48.26 -49.21 -22.18
C ASN A 182 -47.17 -49.14 -23.25
N MET A 183 -47.49 -49.52 -24.50
CA MET A 183 -46.62 -49.40 -25.67
C MET A 183 -46.12 -47.97 -25.90
N MET A 184 -47.02 -46.99 -25.80
CA MET A 184 -46.66 -45.57 -25.87
C MET A 184 -45.71 -45.16 -24.73
N GLY A 185 -45.86 -45.74 -23.54
CA GLY A 185 -44.99 -45.48 -22.40
C GLY A 185 -43.56 -45.91 -22.60
N TYR A 186 -43.33 -47.07 -23.23
CA TYR A 186 -41.97 -47.50 -23.60
C TYR A 186 -41.31 -46.47 -24.53
N SER A 187 -42.01 -46.02 -25.58
CA SER A 187 -41.46 -45.03 -26.51
C SER A 187 -41.20 -43.67 -25.86
N THR A 188 -42.09 -43.23 -24.96
CA THR A 188 -41.99 -41.93 -24.27
C THR A 188 -40.84 -41.95 -23.27
N ARG A 189 -40.69 -43.06 -22.55
CA ARG A 189 -39.59 -43.26 -21.61
C ARG A 189 -38.23 -43.31 -22.33
N LEU A 190 -38.14 -44.04 -23.43
CA LEU A 190 -36.92 -44.10 -24.23
C LEU A 190 -36.54 -42.72 -24.78
N LYS A 191 -37.51 -41.91 -25.23
CA LYS A 191 -37.24 -40.52 -25.65
C LYS A 191 -36.69 -39.67 -24.51
N TRP A 192 -37.26 -39.76 -23.31
CA TRP A 192 -36.75 -39.05 -22.14
C TRP A 192 -35.35 -39.51 -21.72
N GLU A 193 -35.09 -40.83 -21.75
CA GLU A 193 -33.77 -41.39 -21.50
C GLU A 193 -32.75 -40.90 -22.54
N ASN A 194 -33.12 -40.84 -23.82
CA ASN A 194 -32.28 -40.28 -24.89
C ASN A 194 -32.07 -38.77 -24.76
N THR A 195 -33.07 -38.00 -24.34
CA THR A 195 -32.90 -36.56 -24.04
C THR A 195 -31.95 -36.38 -22.88
N LEU A 196 -32.05 -37.19 -21.83
CA LEU A 196 -31.07 -37.22 -20.75
C LEU A 196 -29.69 -37.73 -21.20
N GLU A 197 -29.60 -38.48 -22.29
CA GLU A 197 -28.31 -38.87 -22.88
C GLU A 197 -27.72 -37.72 -23.70
N ASN A 198 -28.51 -37.08 -24.56
CA ASN A 198 -28.11 -36.02 -25.49
C ASN A 198 -27.85 -34.68 -24.81
N CYS A 199 -28.65 -34.32 -23.80
CA CYS A 199 -28.39 -33.14 -22.96
C CYS A 199 -27.02 -33.19 -22.27
N TYR A 200 -26.39 -34.38 -22.25
CA TYR A 200 -25.18 -34.60 -21.49
C TYR A 200 -24.03 -35.25 -22.26
N GLN A 201 -24.23 -35.78 -23.47
CA GLN A 201 -23.16 -36.12 -24.41
C GLN A 201 -22.73 -34.90 -25.24
N VAL A 202 -21.65 -34.23 -24.81
CA VAL A 202 -20.77 -33.51 -25.73
C VAL A 202 -19.32 -33.92 -25.44
N THR A 203 -18.63 -34.28 -26.53
CA THR A 203 -17.21 -34.65 -26.72
C THR A 203 -16.72 -36.05 -26.31
N HIS A 204 -16.01 -36.66 -27.27
CA HIS A 204 -15.44 -38.01 -27.28
C HIS A 204 -14.33 -38.20 -26.23
N GLY A 205 -14.48 -39.24 -25.40
CA GLY A 205 -13.39 -39.69 -24.51
C GLY A 205 -13.72 -40.92 -23.65
N ILE A 206 -15.00 -41.22 -23.41
CA ILE A 206 -15.40 -42.26 -22.43
C ILE A 206 -15.66 -43.64 -23.04
N ARG A 207 -15.56 -43.79 -24.38
CA ARG A 207 -15.67 -45.12 -25.01
C ARG A 207 -14.63 -46.13 -24.49
N LEU A 208 -13.48 -45.67 -23.99
CA LEU A 208 -12.42 -46.52 -23.44
C LEU A 208 -12.72 -47.05 -22.02
N TYR A 209 -13.36 -46.25 -21.16
CA TYR A 209 -13.70 -46.68 -19.79
C TYR A 209 -14.86 -47.68 -19.79
N ALA A 210 -15.87 -47.45 -20.64
CA ALA A 210 -16.96 -48.40 -20.83
C ALA A 210 -16.51 -49.73 -21.47
N PHE A 211 -15.46 -49.70 -22.30
CA PHE A 211 -14.84 -50.89 -22.88
C PHE A 211 -14.07 -51.71 -21.83
N TRP A 212 -13.31 -51.04 -20.95
CA TRP A 212 -12.58 -51.70 -19.85
C TRP A 212 -13.50 -52.31 -18.80
N VAL A 213 -14.57 -51.61 -18.41
CA VAL A 213 -15.57 -52.13 -17.44
C VAL A 213 -16.32 -53.34 -18.03
N ARG A 214 -16.64 -53.34 -19.33
CA ARG A 214 -17.23 -54.52 -20.00
C ARG A 214 -16.27 -55.71 -20.04
N ARG A 215 -14.97 -55.48 -20.24
CA ARG A 215 -13.96 -56.54 -20.30
C ARG A 215 -13.64 -57.13 -18.92
N ALA A 216 -13.71 -56.32 -17.87
CA ALA A 216 -13.54 -56.77 -16.49
C ALA A 216 -14.72 -57.64 -16.00
N TRP A 217 -15.94 -57.37 -16.45
CA TRP A 217 -17.14 -58.12 -16.05
C TRP A 217 -17.37 -59.41 -16.86
N GLY A 218 -16.84 -59.51 -18.08
CA GLY A 218 -16.94 -60.71 -18.92
C GLY A 218 -16.17 -61.94 -18.41
N LYS A 219 -15.36 -61.79 -17.35
CA LYS A 219 -14.61 -62.90 -16.73
C LYS A 219 -15.33 -63.61 -15.57
N TYR A 220 -16.50 -63.14 -15.13
CA TYR A 220 -17.17 -63.65 -13.92
C TYR A 220 -18.42 -64.50 -14.15
N THR A 221 -18.78 -64.86 -15.39
CA THR A 221 -20.06 -65.53 -15.68
C THR A 221 -19.95 -66.87 -16.40
N TYR A 222 -18.91 -67.65 -16.15
CA TYR A 222 -18.86 -69.06 -16.59
C TYR A 222 -18.57 -69.97 -15.40
N SER A 223 -19.62 -70.40 -14.70
CA SER A 223 -19.64 -71.64 -13.91
C SER A 223 -21.09 -72.09 -13.65
N SER A 224 -21.45 -73.20 -14.30
CA SER A 224 -22.57 -74.14 -14.09
C SER A 224 -24.02 -73.79 -14.52
N PRO A 225 -24.69 -74.67 -15.28
CA PRO A 225 -26.10 -74.55 -15.68
C PRO A 225 -27.03 -75.36 -14.77
N GLY A 226 -28.18 -74.81 -14.39
CA GLY A 226 -29.24 -75.53 -13.69
C GLY A 226 -30.46 -74.69 -13.34
N ASN A 227 -31.46 -74.71 -14.23
CA ASN A 227 -32.91 -74.44 -14.07
C ASN A 227 -33.42 -73.21 -13.28
N LEU A 228 -33.85 -72.18 -14.03
CA LEU A 228 -35.12 -71.39 -13.92
C LEU A 228 -35.02 -70.04 -14.69
N PRO A 229 -35.98 -69.66 -15.56
CA PRO A 229 -36.33 -68.26 -15.83
C PRO A 229 -37.74 -67.94 -15.29
N PRO A 230 -38.22 -66.68 -15.13
CA PRO A 230 -37.64 -65.39 -15.49
C PRO A 230 -37.77 -64.30 -14.38
N LEU A 231 -36.81 -63.37 -14.25
CA LEU A 231 -36.95 -62.02 -13.63
C LEU A 231 -35.58 -61.29 -13.56
N TRP A 232 -34.48 -62.03 -13.67
CA TRP A 232 -33.12 -61.49 -13.56
C TRP A 232 -32.63 -60.71 -14.79
N PHE A 233 -33.13 -61.01 -15.99
CA PHE A 233 -32.76 -60.29 -17.22
C PHE A 233 -33.19 -58.82 -17.22
N GLY A 234 -34.37 -58.52 -16.66
CA GLY A 234 -34.85 -57.14 -16.55
C GLY A 234 -34.04 -56.32 -15.54
N TYR A 235 -33.62 -56.93 -14.43
CA TYR A 235 -32.86 -56.25 -13.39
C TYR A 235 -31.46 -55.86 -13.87
N ASP A 236 -30.79 -56.73 -14.62
CA ASP A 236 -29.42 -56.51 -15.09
C ASP A 236 -29.36 -55.54 -16.29
N ILE A 237 -30.36 -55.56 -17.17
CA ILE A 237 -30.54 -54.53 -18.21
C ILE A 237 -30.80 -53.17 -17.58
N VAL A 238 -31.70 -53.09 -16.59
CA VAL A 238 -32.01 -51.84 -15.88
C VAL A 238 -30.79 -51.33 -15.12
N LYS A 239 -29.99 -52.19 -14.47
CA LYS A 239 -28.75 -51.79 -13.78
C LYS A 239 -27.69 -51.27 -14.74
N ARG A 240 -27.48 -51.95 -15.88
CA ARG A 240 -26.54 -51.50 -16.93
C ARG A 240 -27.01 -50.22 -17.60
N LEU A 241 -28.31 -50.05 -17.81
CA LEU A 241 -28.91 -48.83 -18.34
C LEU A 241 -28.75 -47.66 -17.36
N ILE A 242 -29.03 -47.89 -16.06
CA ILE A 242 -28.81 -46.90 -14.98
C ILE A 242 -27.34 -46.47 -14.92
N MET A 243 -26.40 -47.41 -14.95
CA MET A 243 -24.97 -47.10 -14.89
C MET A 243 -24.50 -46.33 -16.13
N ARG A 244 -25.02 -46.67 -17.31
CA ARG A 244 -24.67 -46.00 -18.58
C ARG A 244 -25.28 -44.60 -18.66
N ILE A 245 -26.52 -44.42 -18.21
CA ILE A 245 -27.19 -43.13 -18.14
C ILE A 245 -26.54 -42.24 -17.05
N CYS A 246 -26.24 -42.76 -15.85
CA CYS A 246 -25.53 -42.01 -14.81
C CYS A 246 -24.12 -41.58 -15.25
N SER A 247 -23.40 -42.44 -15.99
CA SER A 247 -22.08 -42.11 -16.54
C SER A 247 -22.15 -41.02 -17.63
N VAL A 248 -23.29 -40.86 -18.30
CA VAL A 248 -23.44 -39.90 -19.41
C VAL A 248 -24.00 -38.57 -18.91
N CYS A 249 -24.99 -38.56 -18.00
CA CYS A 249 -25.54 -37.34 -17.39
C CYS A 249 -24.48 -36.51 -16.63
N LEU A 250 -23.38 -37.14 -16.20
CA LEU A 250 -22.27 -36.43 -15.57
C LEU A 250 -21.50 -35.54 -16.56
N GLN A 251 -21.40 -35.89 -17.84
CA GLN A 251 -20.33 -35.36 -18.68
C GLN A 251 -20.47 -33.88 -19.05
N SER A 252 -21.64 -33.40 -19.50
CA SER A 252 -21.76 -31.97 -19.85
C SER A 252 -21.70 -31.05 -18.65
N ILE A 253 -22.19 -31.47 -17.48
CA ILE A 253 -22.01 -30.70 -16.23
C ILE A 253 -20.53 -30.73 -15.83
N LEU A 254 -19.85 -31.87 -15.93
CA LEU A 254 -18.41 -31.97 -15.70
C LEU A 254 -17.62 -31.07 -16.65
N GLU A 255 -17.98 -30.93 -17.93
CA GLU A 255 -17.31 -30.01 -18.85
C GLU A 255 -17.55 -28.54 -18.45
N LEU A 256 -18.77 -28.16 -18.05
CA LEU A 256 -19.04 -26.81 -17.52
C LEU A 256 -18.24 -26.52 -16.25
N GLU A 257 -18.09 -27.51 -15.38
CA GLU A 257 -17.28 -27.41 -14.16
C GLU A 257 -15.79 -27.38 -14.46
N LYS A 258 -15.31 -28.16 -15.43
CA LYS A 258 -13.94 -28.15 -15.91
C LYS A 258 -13.59 -26.79 -16.52
N GLU A 259 -14.46 -26.22 -17.36
CA GLU A 259 -14.33 -24.86 -17.88
C GLU A 259 -14.22 -23.84 -16.73
N ARG A 260 -15.05 -23.95 -15.69
CA ARG A 260 -15.01 -23.06 -14.51
C ARG A 260 -13.72 -23.23 -13.70
N ILE A 261 -13.32 -24.46 -13.41
CA ILE A 261 -12.09 -24.76 -12.66
C ILE A 261 -10.87 -24.24 -13.44
N GLN A 262 -10.82 -24.47 -14.76
CA GLN A 262 -9.74 -23.96 -15.61
C GLN A 262 -9.70 -22.44 -15.62
N LEU A 263 -10.86 -21.78 -15.72
CA LEU A 263 -10.97 -20.33 -15.64
C LEU A 263 -10.45 -19.80 -14.29
N LEU A 264 -10.88 -20.40 -13.18
CA LEU A 264 -10.43 -20.00 -11.83
C LEU A 264 -8.91 -20.22 -11.65
N CYS A 265 -8.37 -21.34 -12.16
CA CYS A 265 -6.93 -21.60 -12.15
C CYS A 265 -6.16 -20.57 -12.97
N ASN A 266 -6.65 -20.22 -14.16
CA ASN A 266 -6.04 -19.19 -15.00
C ASN A 266 -6.06 -17.83 -14.31
N ASN A 267 -7.18 -17.45 -13.70
CA ASN A 267 -7.31 -16.21 -12.92
C ASN A 267 -6.32 -16.16 -11.76
N LEU A 268 -6.16 -17.27 -11.02
CA LEU A 268 -5.20 -17.36 -9.91
C LEU A 268 -3.75 -17.26 -10.40
N ASN A 269 -3.40 -17.91 -11.51
CA ASN A 269 -2.07 -17.82 -12.09
C ASN A 269 -1.74 -16.40 -12.55
N GLN A 270 -2.66 -15.74 -13.25
CA GLN A 270 -2.50 -14.34 -13.65
C GLN A 270 -2.38 -13.42 -12.42
N TYR A 271 -3.23 -13.60 -11.43
CA TYR A 271 -3.15 -12.85 -10.17
C TYR A 271 -1.79 -13.03 -9.50
N SER A 272 -1.28 -14.25 -9.41
CA SER A 272 0.05 -14.54 -8.85
C SER A 272 1.17 -13.83 -9.63
N GLN A 273 1.11 -13.84 -10.96
CA GLN A 273 2.08 -13.12 -11.81
C GLN A 273 2.05 -11.61 -11.57
N HIS A 274 0.85 -11.01 -11.50
CA HIS A 274 0.70 -9.59 -11.22
C HIS A 274 1.26 -9.23 -9.84
N ILE A 275 1.01 -10.04 -8.81
CA ILE A 275 1.55 -9.83 -7.46
C ILE A 275 3.09 -9.97 -7.43
N SER A 276 3.66 -10.90 -8.21
CA SER A 276 5.11 -11.05 -8.30
C SER A 276 5.78 -9.82 -8.93
N LEU A 277 5.27 -9.34 -10.06
CA LEU A 277 5.73 -8.11 -10.72
C LEU A 277 5.56 -6.89 -9.80
N PHE A 278 4.47 -6.89 -9.03
CA PHE A 278 4.18 -5.84 -8.06
C PHE A 278 5.31 -5.71 -7.01
N GLY A 279 5.74 -6.84 -6.42
CA GLY A 279 6.81 -6.87 -5.44
C GLY A 279 8.18 -6.42 -5.97
N GLN A 280 8.52 -6.79 -7.21
CA GLN A 280 9.79 -6.39 -7.85
C GLN A 280 9.88 -4.86 -8.03
N THR A 281 8.77 -4.23 -8.41
CA THR A 281 8.71 -2.78 -8.61
C THR A 281 8.86 -2.04 -7.30
N LEU A 282 8.18 -2.48 -6.23
CA LEU A 282 8.33 -1.89 -4.90
C LEU A 282 9.77 -1.94 -4.40
N THR A 283 10.44 -3.07 -4.61
CA THR A 283 11.85 -3.25 -4.24
C THR A 283 12.77 -2.28 -5.00
N THR A 284 12.47 -2.04 -6.28
CA THR A 284 13.20 -1.08 -7.11
C THR A 284 13.01 0.35 -6.61
N CYS A 285 11.76 0.78 -6.34
CA CYS A 285 11.47 2.10 -5.78
C CYS A 285 12.19 2.33 -4.45
N HIS A 286 12.16 1.33 -3.55
CA HIS A 286 12.85 1.40 -2.27
C HIS A 286 14.38 1.57 -2.46
N SER A 287 14.97 0.80 -3.37
CA SER A 287 16.41 0.87 -3.67
C SER A 287 16.83 2.24 -4.20
N GLN A 288 16.00 2.86 -5.05
CA GLN A 288 16.26 4.23 -5.57
C GLN A 288 16.26 5.27 -4.45
N ILE A 289 15.27 5.21 -3.55
CA ILE A 289 15.19 6.11 -2.39
C ILE A 289 16.41 5.90 -1.49
N HIS A 290 16.76 4.65 -1.18
CA HIS A 290 17.93 4.34 -0.35
C HIS A 290 19.24 4.84 -0.99
N CYS A 291 19.40 4.68 -2.30
CA CYS A 291 20.55 5.23 -3.04
C CYS A 291 20.60 6.76 -2.95
N ALA A 292 19.46 7.44 -3.06
CA ALA A 292 19.41 8.90 -2.91
C ALA A 292 19.78 9.34 -1.49
N ILE A 293 19.30 8.63 -0.46
CA ILE A 293 19.66 8.89 0.94
C ILE A 293 21.16 8.70 1.17
N SER A 294 21.76 7.65 0.61
CA SER A 294 23.20 7.38 0.76
C SER A 294 24.12 8.45 0.13
N LYS A 295 23.56 9.31 -0.73
CA LYS A 295 24.27 10.41 -1.41
C LYS A 295 24.07 11.76 -0.71
N ILE A 296 23.35 11.80 0.41
CA ILE A 296 23.13 13.02 1.18
C ILE A 296 24.46 13.45 1.81
N ASP A 297 24.87 14.68 1.52
CA ASP A 297 26.07 15.33 2.01
C ASP A 297 25.67 16.72 2.52
N VAL A 298 25.62 16.85 3.84
CA VAL A 298 25.10 18.04 4.51
C VAL A 298 26.08 19.19 4.36
N GLU A 299 27.38 18.91 4.46
CA GLU A 299 28.45 19.87 4.32
C GLU A 299 28.45 20.49 2.93
N LYS A 300 28.30 19.67 1.89
CA LYS A 300 28.19 20.13 0.51
C LYS A 300 26.96 21.00 0.27
N ASP A 301 25.82 20.64 0.85
CA ASP A 301 24.59 21.44 0.76
C ASP A 301 24.73 22.81 1.48
N ILE A 302 25.37 22.84 2.65
CA ILE A 302 25.66 24.08 3.39
C ILE A 302 26.63 24.95 2.60
N GLN A 303 27.67 24.36 2.02
CA GLN A 303 28.63 25.08 1.20
C GLN A 303 27.97 25.74 -0.01
N ALA A 304 27.13 25.00 -0.74
CA ALA A 304 26.36 25.56 -1.86
C ALA A 304 25.39 26.69 -1.41
N LEU A 305 24.80 26.55 -0.22
CA LEU A 305 23.96 27.59 0.39
C LEU A 305 24.77 28.88 0.65
N MET A 306 25.98 28.73 1.22
CA MET A 306 26.88 29.85 1.51
C MET A 306 27.36 30.54 0.24
N GLU A 307 27.79 29.80 -0.78
CA GLU A 307 28.26 30.35 -2.05
C GLU A 307 27.20 31.20 -2.75
N GLU A 308 25.96 30.70 -2.86
CA GLU A 308 24.86 31.46 -3.47
C GLU A 308 24.53 32.72 -2.65
N THR A 309 24.53 32.63 -1.32
CA THR A 309 24.28 33.80 -0.46
C THR A 309 25.39 34.84 -0.57
N ALA A 310 26.65 34.40 -0.70
CA ALA A 310 27.80 35.28 -0.88
C ALA A 310 27.76 36.02 -2.24
N THR A 311 27.27 35.38 -3.30
CA THR A 311 27.11 36.04 -4.62
C THR A 311 26.08 37.17 -4.62
N LEU A 312 25.12 37.17 -3.69
CA LEU A 312 24.13 38.25 -3.52
C LEU A 312 24.71 39.49 -2.81
N SER A 313 25.77 39.36 -2.01
CA SER A 313 26.40 40.47 -1.27
C SER A 313 27.69 40.95 -1.97
N THR A 314 27.56 41.66 -3.09
CA THR A 314 28.71 42.17 -3.86
C THR A 314 29.35 43.44 -3.28
N GLU A 315 28.75 44.07 -2.26
CA GLU A 315 29.33 45.23 -1.59
C GLU A 315 29.91 44.86 -0.21
N ASN A 316 31.23 44.64 -0.15
CA ASN A 316 32.00 44.58 1.11
C ASN A 316 32.21 45.98 1.74
N LYS A 317 31.28 46.92 1.52
CA LYS A 317 31.33 48.28 2.07
C LYS A 317 30.25 48.43 3.12
N SER A 318 30.64 48.83 4.32
CA SER A 318 29.71 49.15 5.40
C SER A 318 29.55 50.67 5.52
N GLU A 319 28.31 51.11 5.72
CA GLU A 319 27.96 52.52 5.94
C GLU A 319 27.96 52.83 7.43
N PHE A 320 28.69 53.87 7.84
CA PHE A 320 28.74 54.33 9.23
C PHE A 320 28.38 55.81 9.32
N LEU A 321 27.47 56.14 10.23
CA LEU A 321 27.11 57.52 10.53
C LEU A 321 28.31 58.28 11.14
N LEU A 322 28.55 59.50 10.67
CA LEU A 322 29.51 60.43 11.26
C LEU A 322 28.81 61.38 12.21
N THR A 323 29.56 61.97 13.14
CA THR A 323 29.00 62.90 14.13
C THR A 323 28.76 64.26 13.49
N ASP A 324 27.51 64.68 13.37
CA ASP A 324 27.15 65.98 12.83
C ASP A 324 27.10 67.05 13.94
N TYR A 325 28.08 67.93 13.95
CA TYR A 325 28.14 69.04 14.91
C TYR A 325 27.34 70.23 14.39
N PHE A 326 26.58 70.90 15.25
CA PHE A 326 25.79 72.07 14.86
C PHE A 326 26.65 73.15 14.17
N GLU A 327 27.87 73.37 14.64
CA GLU A 327 28.79 74.40 14.15
C GLU A 327 29.37 74.07 12.76
N GLU A 328 29.20 72.85 12.26
CA GLU A 328 29.72 72.45 10.96
C GLU A 328 28.83 72.89 9.79
N ASP A 329 27.56 73.18 10.06
CA ASP A 329 26.62 73.70 9.06
C ASP A 329 26.86 75.19 8.82
N LEU A 330 27.32 75.53 7.62
CA LEU A 330 27.58 76.90 7.23
C LEU A 330 26.31 77.72 6.98
N ASN A 331 25.15 77.07 6.83
CA ASN A 331 23.88 77.74 6.55
C ASN A 331 23.18 78.26 7.82
N ASN A 332 23.66 77.90 9.00
CA ASN A 332 23.07 78.37 10.25
C ASN A 332 23.52 79.80 10.61
N ALA A 333 22.75 80.45 11.48
CA ALA A 333 22.95 81.85 11.89
C ALA A 333 24.18 82.11 12.79
N MET A 334 25.07 81.13 12.99
CA MET A 334 26.24 81.27 13.86
C MET A 334 27.32 82.14 13.20
N ASP A 335 27.88 83.07 13.96
CA ASP A 335 28.98 83.92 13.51
C ASP A 335 30.29 83.13 13.32
N LYS A 336 31.14 83.62 12.39
CA LYS A 336 32.35 82.89 11.95
C LYS A 336 33.38 82.70 13.07
N GLU A 337 33.55 83.68 13.96
CA GLU A 337 34.57 83.61 15.02
C GLU A 337 34.12 82.69 16.17
N ARG A 338 32.84 82.73 16.55
CA ARG A 338 32.25 81.76 17.47
C ARG A 338 32.30 80.34 16.92
N ARG A 339 32.03 80.15 15.63
CA ARG A 339 32.15 78.85 14.95
C ARG A 339 33.57 78.29 15.03
N LYS A 340 34.59 79.12 14.73
CA LYS A 340 36.01 78.73 14.88
C LYS A 340 36.36 78.39 16.33
N SER A 341 35.91 79.21 17.29
CA SER A 341 36.18 79.01 18.73
C SER A 341 35.56 77.72 19.27
N LEU A 342 34.45 77.23 18.68
CA LEU A 342 33.78 75.98 19.09
C LEU A 342 34.31 74.75 18.35
N ILE A 343 34.77 74.88 17.10
CA ILE A 343 35.35 73.77 16.32
C ILE A 343 36.74 73.39 16.84
N LYS A 344 37.60 74.37 17.15
CA LYS A 344 38.98 74.13 17.63
C LYS A 344 39.09 73.14 18.81
N PRO A 345 38.34 73.28 19.91
CA PRO A 345 38.41 72.32 21.03
C PRO A 345 37.88 70.92 20.66
N LYS A 346 36.92 70.82 19.73
CA LYS A 346 36.40 69.52 19.25
C LYS A 346 37.42 68.80 18.39
N LEU A 347 38.15 69.53 17.54
CA LEU A 347 39.28 69.00 16.80
C LEU A 347 40.41 68.53 17.71
N LEU A 348 40.77 69.32 18.75
CA LEU A 348 41.76 68.90 19.75
C LEU A 348 41.33 67.62 20.51
N ARG A 349 40.03 67.46 20.78
CA ARG A 349 39.50 66.21 21.35
C ARG A 349 39.68 65.04 20.39
N LEU A 350 39.27 65.19 19.13
CA LEU A 350 39.42 64.14 18.12
C LEU A 350 40.89 63.78 17.89
N GLN A 351 41.81 64.74 17.86
CA GLN A 351 43.25 64.50 17.73
C GLN A 351 43.79 63.65 18.90
N ARG A 352 43.40 63.96 20.15
CA ARG A 352 43.78 63.12 21.31
C ARG A 352 43.24 61.70 21.21
N ASP A 353 42.00 61.56 20.76
CA ASP A 353 41.36 60.25 20.61
C ASP A 353 42.00 59.43 19.47
N ILE A 354 42.39 60.08 18.37
CA ILE A 354 43.15 59.49 17.25
C ILE A 354 44.52 59.03 17.72
N GLU A 355 45.26 59.88 18.45
CA GLU A 355 46.58 59.51 18.99
C GLU A 355 46.49 58.31 19.93
N LYS A 356 45.46 58.26 20.78
CA LYS A 356 45.22 57.12 21.67
C LYS A 356 44.92 55.86 20.87
N ALA A 357 43.98 55.92 19.92
CA ALA A 357 43.63 54.78 19.08
C ALA A 357 44.83 54.30 18.25
N SER A 358 45.66 55.22 17.75
CA SER A 358 46.89 54.89 17.01
C SER A 358 47.89 54.13 17.89
N LYS A 359 48.12 54.57 19.13
CA LYS A 359 48.98 53.85 20.10
C LYS A 359 48.43 52.47 20.45
N ASP A 360 47.11 52.36 20.66
CA ASP A 360 46.44 51.09 20.92
C ASP A 360 46.63 50.13 19.73
N LYS A 361 46.55 50.62 18.49
CA LYS A 361 46.78 49.85 17.24
C LYS A 361 48.21 49.33 17.16
N GLU A 362 49.19 50.19 17.45
CA GLU A 362 50.60 49.77 17.49
C GLU A 362 50.86 48.71 18.56
N GLY A 363 50.25 48.87 19.74
CA GLY A 363 50.33 47.89 20.84
C GLY A 363 49.80 46.52 20.42
N LEU A 364 48.59 46.48 19.85
CA LEU A 364 47.96 45.26 19.35
C LEU A 364 48.76 44.63 18.19
N GLY A 365 49.32 45.45 17.30
CA GLY A 365 50.17 45.00 16.20
C GLY A 365 51.45 44.30 16.69
N ARG A 366 52.10 44.84 17.74
CA ARG A 366 53.25 44.20 18.38
C ARG A 366 52.88 42.85 18.99
N MET A 367 51.72 42.75 19.63
CA MET A 367 51.22 41.49 20.19
C MET A 367 50.98 40.44 19.11
N LEU A 368 50.31 40.77 18.01
CA LEU A 368 50.05 39.86 16.89
C LEU A 368 51.34 39.38 16.19
N ASN A 369 52.32 40.27 16.04
CA ASN A 369 53.62 39.91 15.49
C ASN A 369 54.37 38.92 16.41
N THR A 370 54.25 39.12 17.74
CA THR A 370 54.83 38.21 18.75
C THR A 370 54.19 36.82 18.69
N TYR A 371 52.85 36.74 18.56
CA TYR A 371 52.16 35.47 18.40
C TYR A 371 52.55 34.73 17.11
N SER A 372 52.79 35.48 16.03
CA SER A 372 53.19 34.91 14.75
C SER A 372 54.66 34.43 14.74
N SER A 373 55.50 35.05 15.57
CA SER A 373 56.93 34.72 15.68
C SER A 373 57.23 33.56 16.64
N ASN A 374 56.39 33.35 17.66
CA ASN A 374 56.57 32.33 18.70
C ASN A 374 55.34 31.42 18.84
N SER A 375 55.31 30.31 18.10
CA SER A 375 54.18 29.35 18.10
C SER A 375 53.97 28.62 19.43
N SER A 376 54.93 28.70 20.36
CA SER A 376 54.91 27.99 21.64
C SER A 376 54.14 28.74 22.76
N PHE A 377 53.82 30.02 22.56
CA PHE A 377 53.40 30.93 23.64
C PHE A 377 51.96 31.46 23.53
N SER A 378 51.20 31.08 22.48
CA SER A 378 49.82 31.55 22.27
C SER A 378 48.91 30.44 21.79
N ASP A 379 47.71 30.36 22.34
CA ASP A 379 46.63 29.55 21.80
C ASP A 379 45.95 30.27 20.62
N ALA A 380 45.39 29.49 19.69
CA ALA A 380 44.70 30.02 18.50
C ALA A 380 43.54 30.95 18.85
N LYS A 381 43.00 30.83 20.07
CA LYS A 381 41.95 31.68 20.61
C LYS A 381 42.47 33.09 20.93
N SER A 382 43.56 33.23 21.68
CA SER A 382 44.13 34.55 22.01
C SER A 382 44.61 35.32 20.79
N GLN A 383 45.15 34.60 19.79
CA GLN A 383 45.53 35.20 18.51
C GLN A 383 44.31 35.76 17.76
N LYS A 384 43.20 35.01 17.75
CA LYS A 384 41.94 35.42 17.10
C LYS A 384 41.27 36.59 17.83
N ASP A 385 41.27 36.58 19.16
CA ASP A 385 40.68 37.64 19.98
C ASP A 385 41.46 38.95 19.84
N THR A 386 42.80 38.88 19.80
CA THR A 386 43.66 40.06 19.57
C THR A 386 43.50 40.62 18.15
N ALA A 387 43.34 39.75 17.14
CA ALA A 387 43.04 40.18 15.78
C ALA A 387 41.66 40.87 15.66
N ALA A 388 40.66 40.41 16.42
CA ALA A 388 39.36 41.09 16.50
C ALA A 388 39.45 42.47 17.15
N LEU A 389 40.20 42.60 18.26
CA LEU A 389 40.45 43.90 18.90
C LEU A 389 41.21 44.87 17.98
N MET A 390 42.18 44.37 17.19
CA MET A 390 42.90 45.18 16.21
C MET A 390 41.96 45.70 15.11
N ASP A 391 41.06 44.85 14.62
CA ASP A 391 40.06 45.25 13.62
C ASP A 391 39.06 46.28 14.19
N GLU A 392 38.57 46.09 15.42
CA GLU A 392 37.72 47.07 16.11
C GLU A 392 38.42 48.42 16.26
N ASN A 393 39.68 48.41 16.69
CA ASN A 393 40.44 49.64 16.89
C ASN A 393 40.80 50.34 15.56
N ASN A 394 41.04 49.57 14.48
CA ASN A 394 41.20 50.13 13.14
C ASN A 394 39.92 50.85 12.68
N LEU A 395 38.74 50.25 12.86
CA LEU A 395 37.47 50.93 12.55
C LEU A 395 37.34 52.23 13.35
N LYS A 396 37.61 52.16 14.65
CA LYS A 396 37.52 53.33 15.52
C LYS A 396 38.42 54.46 15.03
N LEU A 397 39.65 54.14 14.61
CA LEU A 397 40.58 55.09 14.03
C LEU A 397 40.03 55.70 12.73
N ASP A 398 39.57 54.87 11.79
CA ASP A 398 39.00 55.33 10.52
C ASP A 398 37.80 56.29 10.71
N LEU A 399 36.91 55.97 11.67
CA LEU A 399 35.75 56.81 12.00
C LEU A 399 36.17 58.13 12.67
N LEU A 400 37.16 58.10 13.57
CA LEU A 400 37.68 59.30 14.22
C LEU A 400 38.39 60.21 13.21
N GLU A 401 39.18 59.64 12.31
CA GLU A 401 39.86 60.36 11.22
C GLU A 401 38.85 60.98 10.24
N ALA A 402 37.78 60.27 9.87
CA ALA A 402 36.70 60.80 9.04
C ALA A 402 35.98 61.99 9.70
N ASN A 403 35.69 61.90 11.00
CA ASN A 403 35.11 63.01 11.76
C ASN A 403 36.08 64.20 11.88
N SER A 404 37.37 63.93 12.11
CA SER A 404 38.42 64.94 12.20
C SER A 404 38.61 65.66 10.87
N TYR A 405 38.62 64.92 9.75
CA TYR A 405 38.67 65.47 8.41
C TYR A 405 37.48 66.39 8.12
N LYS A 406 36.25 65.97 8.46
CA LYS A 406 35.04 66.77 8.26
C LYS A 406 35.15 68.12 8.97
N LEU A 407 35.43 68.11 10.27
CA LEU A 407 35.58 69.34 11.05
C LEU A 407 36.78 70.20 10.61
N SER A 408 37.89 69.57 10.23
CA SER A 408 39.09 70.28 9.75
C SER A 408 38.83 70.96 8.41
N SER A 409 38.03 70.34 7.54
CA SER A 409 37.61 70.92 6.25
C SER A 409 36.72 72.14 6.45
N THR A 410 35.76 72.07 7.38
CA THR A 410 34.94 73.23 7.75
C THR A 410 35.81 74.36 8.34
N LEU A 411 36.77 74.03 9.20
CA LEU A 411 37.67 75.03 9.78
C LEU A 411 38.56 75.68 8.72
N ALA A 412 39.11 74.91 7.78
CA ALA A 412 39.92 75.42 6.68
C ALA A 412 39.12 76.38 5.79
N GLU A 413 37.85 76.08 5.51
CA GLU A 413 36.95 76.95 4.76
C GLU A 413 36.67 78.27 5.51
N LEU A 414 36.50 78.23 6.84
CA LEU A 414 36.33 79.43 7.67
C LEU A 414 37.61 80.28 7.77
N GLU A 415 38.78 79.66 7.67
CA GLU A 415 40.10 80.32 7.73
C GLU A 415 40.66 80.68 6.34
N GLN A 416 39.93 80.38 5.25
CA GLN A 416 40.38 80.55 3.85
C GLN A 416 41.71 79.85 3.56
N ARG A 417 41.89 78.65 4.13
CA ARG A 417 43.05 77.78 3.93
C ARG A 417 42.73 76.65 2.95
N PRO A 418 43.73 76.06 2.27
CA PRO A 418 43.51 74.87 1.46
C PRO A 418 42.96 73.73 2.34
N GLN A 419 42.00 72.97 1.81
CA GLN A 419 41.40 71.84 2.52
C GLN A 419 42.46 70.77 2.83
N PRO A 420 42.36 70.10 3.99
CA PRO A 420 43.25 68.99 4.30
C PRO A 420 43.08 67.87 3.25
N SER A 421 44.14 67.11 2.97
CA SER A 421 44.05 65.90 2.16
C SER A 421 43.93 64.70 3.10
N HIS A 422 42.91 63.85 2.92
CA HIS A 422 42.78 62.61 3.68
C HIS A 422 42.23 61.48 2.80
N PRO A 423 42.72 60.23 2.95
CA PRO A 423 42.24 59.08 2.18
C PRO A 423 40.72 58.82 2.26
N CYS A 424 40.07 59.22 3.35
CA CYS A 424 38.62 59.02 3.54
C CYS A 424 37.73 60.08 2.84
N SER A 425 38.32 61.14 2.30
CA SER A 425 37.57 62.26 1.68
C SER A 425 36.59 61.81 0.59
N ASN A 426 37.00 60.86 -0.25
CA ASN A 426 36.19 60.31 -1.35
C ASN A 426 35.14 59.28 -0.90
N SER A 427 35.11 58.96 0.39
CA SER A 427 34.23 57.94 0.98
C SER A 427 33.19 58.53 1.93
N ILE A 428 33.17 59.86 2.12
CA ILE A 428 32.20 60.56 2.95
C ILE A 428 31.07 61.11 2.07
N PHE A 429 29.84 60.80 2.44
CA PHE A 429 28.63 61.20 1.73
C PHE A 429 27.73 61.99 2.67
N ARG A 430 26.96 62.91 2.10
CA ARG A 430 25.97 63.71 2.85
C ARG A 430 24.59 63.51 2.26
N TRP A 431 23.58 63.48 3.12
CA TRP A 431 22.18 63.55 2.72
C TRP A 431 21.42 64.51 3.62
N ARG A 432 20.27 64.99 3.16
CA ARG A 432 19.43 65.92 3.92
C ARG A 432 18.14 65.23 4.32
N GLU A 433 17.78 65.34 5.59
CA GLU A 433 16.49 64.92 6.12
C GLU A 433 15.81 66.12 6.78
N LYS A 434 14.76 66.64 6.11
CA LYS A 434 14.08 67.89 6.49
C LYS A 434 15.09 69.04 6.61
N GLU A 435 15.24 69.63 7.80
CA GLU A 435 16.17 70.73 8.10
C GLU A 435 17.56 70.24 8.56
N HIS A 436 17.78 68.93 8.71
CA HIS A 436 19.05 68.38 9.20
C HIS A 436 19.87 67.81 8.04
N THR A 437 21.18 68.10 8.05
CA THR A 437 22.14 67.48 7.12
C THR A 437 22.91 66.40 7.87
N HIS A 438 22.92 65.20 7.31
CA HIS A 438 23.60 64.05 7.87
C HIS A 438 24.79 63.63 7.03
N SER A 439 25.83 63.14 7.69
CA SER A 439 27.04 62.64 7.03
C SER A 439 27.29 61.18 7.38
N TYR A 440 27.70 60.37 6.41
CA TYR A 440 28.13 58.99 6.64
C TYR A 440 29.38 58.67 5.82
N VAL A 441 30.11 57.63 6.23
CA VAL A 441 31.31 57.15 5.54
C VAL A 441 31.11 55.70 5.09
N LYS A 442 31.53 55.40 3.85
CA LYS A 442 31.61 54.02 3.32
C LYS A 442 33.00 53.45 3.57
N ILE A 443 33.13 52.52 4.50
CA ILE A 443 34.40 51.85 4.80
C ILE A 443 34.34 50.42 4.27
N SER A 444 35.36 50.02 3.51
CA SER A 444 35.48 48.64 3.05
C SER A 444 35.86 47.77 4.23
N ARG A 445 34.99 46.83 4.61
CA ARG A 445 35.25 45.92 5.72
C ARG A 445 34.94 44.51 5.27
N PRO A 446 35.81 43.53 5.55
CA PRO A 446 35.46 42.14 5.36
C PRO A 446 34.34 41.82 6.34
N PHE A 447 33.08 41.89 5.88
CA PHE A 447 31.95 41.29 6.58
C PHE A 447 32.08 39.77 6.41
N LEU A 448 33.07 39.18 7.07
CA LEU A 448 33.05 37.75 7.28
C LEU A 448 31.90 37.51 8.23
N MET A 449 30.86 36.85 7.75
CA MET A 449 29.77 36.29 8.53
C MET A 449 30.40 35.23 9.46
N LYS A 450 31.15 35.69 10.47
CA LYS A 450 32.15 34.96 11.30
C LYS A 450 31.53 33.89 12.21
N ARG A 451 30.25 33.61 12.03
CA ARG A 451 29.46 32.67 12.81
C ARG A 451 29.26 31.31 12.13
N LEU A 452 29.62 31.15 10.85
CA LEU A 452 29.46 29.88 10.10
C LEU A 452 30.78 29.11 9.88
N GLU A 453 31.92 29.78 9.69
CA GLU A 453 33.21 29.12 9.47
C GLU A 453 33.66 28.25 10.67
N ASN A 454 33.35 28.67 11.90
CA ASN A 454 33.63 27.89 13.10
C ASN A 454 32.80 26.58 13.19
N ILE A 455 31.68 26.49 12.47
CA ILE A 455 30.83 25.29 12.43
C ILE A 455 31.38 24.32 11.38
N VAL A 456 31.72 24.82 10.19
CA VAL A 456 32.27 24.02 9.07
C VAL A 456 33.67 23.47 9.39
N SER A 457 34.53 24.26 10.04
CA SER A 457 35.87 23.82 10.43
C SER A 457 35.87 22.73 11.51
N LYS A 458 34.80 22.66 12.31
CA LYS A 458 34.62 21.63 13.34
C LYS A 458 33.99 20.34 12.76
N ALA A 459 33.35 20.42 11.59
CA ALA A 459 32.82 19.29 10.85
C ALA A 459 33.86 18.67 9.88
N SER A 460 34.74 19.48 9.27
CA SER A 460 35.76 19.03 8.30
C SER A 460 36.97 18.31 8.90
N SER A 461 37.13 18.22 10.23
CA SER A 461 38.18 17.42 10.87
C SER A 461 37.80 15.95 11.08
N GLY A 462 36.70 15.47 10.48
CA GLY A 462 36.23 14.09 10.60
C GLY A 462 36.14 13.36 9.26
N GLY A 463 37.27 12.90 8.72
CA GLY A 463 37.23 11.78 7.77
C GLY A 463 38.44 11.61 6.86
N GLN A 464 39.22 10.54 7.07
CA GLN A 464 39.46 9.49 6.07
C GLN A 464 40.35 8.36 6.65
N SER A 465 39.76 7.19 6.86
CA SER A 465 40.42 5.91 6.63
C SER A 465 39.37 4.89 6.17
N ASN A 466 39.71 4.12 5.13
CA ASN A 466 38.89 3.13 4.45
C ASN A 466 39.79 1.89 4.21
N PRO A 467 39.27 0.68 3.93
CA PRO A 467 38.51 -0.20 4.81
C PRO A 467 39.19 -1.58 4.97
N SER A 468 39.04 -2.26 6.12
CA SER A 468 39.25 -3.72 6.24
C SER A 468 38.60 -4.29 7.49
N SER A 469 37.67 -5.22 7.27
CA SER A 469 37.16 -6.28 8.15
C SER A 469 36.65 -5.96 9.58
N SER A 470 35.35 -6.25 9.71
CA SER A 470 34.68 -6.99 10.80
C SER A 470 34.48 -6.37 12.18
N ALA A 471 33.19 -6.38 12.56
CA ALA A 471 32.58 -6.33 13.89
C ALA A 471 32.39 -4.93 14.53
N PRO A 472 31.14 -4.52 14.85
CA PRO A 472 30.90 -3.32 15.64
C PRO A 472 30.75 -3.64 17.13
N ALA A 473 31.57 -2.97 17.93
CA ALA A 473 31.37 -2.66 19.36
C ALA A 473 31.84 -1.19 19.59
N PRO A 474 31.59 -0.56 20.75
CA PRO A 474 30.39 0.26 20.98
C PRO A 474 30.68 1.71 21.40
N GLY A 475 29.68 2.60 21.23
CA GLY A 475 29.51 3.85 21.99
C GLY A 475 29.71 5.14 21.18
N VAL A 476 28.95 6.24 21.34
CA VAL A 476 28.02 6.63 22.41
C VAL A 476 27.07 7.71 21.86
N ALA A 477 25.77 7.42 21.79
CA ALA A 477 24.76 8.42 22.09
C ALA A 477 24.32 8.12 23.52
N GLN A 478 24.68 9.01 24.45
CA GLN A 478 24.44 8.83 25.88
C GLN A 478 22.95 9.09 26.19
N LEU A 479 22.11 8.11 25.87
CA LEU A 479 20.82 7.97 26.51
C LEU A 479 21.08 7.27 27.84
N SER A 480 20.74 7.92 28.94
CA SER A 480 20.54 7.27 30.23
C SER A 480 19.62 6.07 30.01
N SER A 481 20.20 4.88 29.82
CA SER A 481 19.49 3.65 29.52
C SER A 481 18.71 3.27 30.78
N ARG A 482 17.40 3.52 30.74
CA ARG A 482 16.50 3.12 31.82
C ARG A 482 16.42 1.59 31.79
N LEU A 483 16.88 0.97 32.87
CA LEU A 483 16.85 -0.48 33.04
C LEU A 483 15.62 -0.85 33.86
N CYS A 484 14.99 -1.99 33.55
CA CYS A 484 14.00 -2.60 34.44
C CYS A 484 14.30 -4.08 34.65
N LYS A 485 13.80 -4.62 35.76
CA LYS A 485 13.89 -6.02 36.13
C LYS A 485 12.53 -6.70 35.98
N ALA A 486 12.48 -7.85 35.31
CA ALA A 486 11.25 -8.63 35.21
C ALA A 486 10.87 -9.25 36.56
N LEU A 487 9.67 -8.94 37.05
CA LEU A 487 9.10 -9.51 38.28
C LEU A 487 8.41 -10.87 38.01
N TYR A 488 7.95 -11.07 36.77
CA TYR A 488 7.25 -12.28 36.32
C TYR A 488 7.72 -12.65 34.92
N SER A 489 7.65 -13.95 34.59
CA SER A 489 7.93 -14.41 33.23
C SER A 489 6.77 -14.06 32.29
N PHE A 490 7.08 -13.70 31.04
CA PHE A 490 6.12 -13.37 30.00
C PHE A 490 6.52 -14.09 28.70
N GLN A 491 5.55 -14.78 28.07
CA GLN A 491 5.77 -15.50 26.83
C GLN A 491 5.13 -14.75 25.67
N ALA A 492 5.96 -14.30 24.74
CA ALA A 492 5.58 -13.64 23.50
C ALA A 492 4.67 -14.55 22.65
N ARG A 493 3.57 -14.00 22.18
CA ARG A 493 2.61 -14.61 21.26
C ARG A 493 2.69 -14.01 19.87
N GLN A 494 3.23 -12.80 19.74
CA GLN A 494 3.43 -12.09 18.47
C GLN A 494 4.93 -11.88 18.21
N ASP A 495 5.30 -11.77 16.93
CA ASP A 495 6.70 -11.65 16.50
C ASP A 495 7.37 -10.33 16.94
N ASP A 496 6.58 -9.33 17.32
CA ASP A 496 7.01 -8.04 17.84
C ASP A 496 7.03 -7.97 19.38
N GLU A 497 6.69 -9.06 20.08
CA GLU A 497 6.74 -9.17 21.55
C GLU A 497 8.06 -9.78 22.05
N LEU A 498 8.47 -9.40 23.26
CA LEU A 498 9.72 -9.84 23.89
C LEU A 498 9.43 -10.86 25.00
N ASN A 499 10.02 -12.06 24.90
CA ASN A 499 9.99 -13.03 25.99
C ASN A 499 10.78 -12.51 27.20
N LEU A 500 10.22 -12.68 28.40
CA LEU A 500 10.85 -12.35 29.69
C LEU A 500 10.82 -13.56 30.62
N GLU A 501 11.89 -13.76 31.37
CA GLU A 501 11.92 -14.63 32.54
C GLU A 501 12.03 -13.79 33.82
N LYS A 502 11.42 -14.26 34.92
CA LYS A 502 11.52 -13.58 36.22
C LYS A 502 13.00 -13.40 36.61
N GLY A 503 13.41 -12.14 36.78
CA GLY A 503 14.76 -11.74 37.13
C GLY A 503 15.55 -11.09 35.99
N ASP A 504 15.06 -11.15 34.75
CA ASP A 504 15.73 -10.57 33.59
C ASP A 504 15.88 -9.05 33.69
N ILE A 505 17.01 -8.53 33.18
CA ILE A 505 17.30 -7.10 33.13
C ILE A 505 17.13 -6.61 31.70
N VAL A 506 16.12 -5.77 31.48
CA VAL A 506 15.72 -5.28 30.16
C VAL A 506 16.09 -3.82 30.01
N ILE A 507 16.65 -3.47 28.86
CA ILE A 507 16.92 -2.07 28.48
C ILE A 507 15.65 -1.50 27.88
N ILE A 508 15.09 -0.44 28.49
CA ILE A 508 13.90 0.24 27.99
C ILE A 508 14.32 1.23 26.89
N HIS A 509 13.73 1.10 25.70
CA HIS A 509 13.89 2.03 24.58
C HIS A 509 12.72 3.03 24.50
N GLU A 510 11.50 2.58 24.78
CA GLU A 510 10.28 3.42 24.71
C GLU A 510 9.24 2.97 25.74
N LYS A 511 8.52 3.92 26.36
CA LYS A 511 7.38 3.66 27.24
C LYS A 511 6.11 4.20 26.59
N LYS A 512 5.15 3.33 26.27
CA LYS A 512 3.81 3.76 25.83
C LYS A 512 2.89 3.88 27.05
N GLU A 513 2.01 4.88 27.05
CA GLU A 513 1.06 5.13 28.16
C GLU A 513 0.00 4.02 28.29
N GLU A 514 -0.18 3.18 27.25
CA GLU A 514 -1.16 2.10 27.19
C GLU A 514 -0.72 0.79 27.91
N GLY A 515 0.32 0.84 28.75
CA GLY A 515 0.75 -0.28 29.59
C GLY A 515 1.70 -1.29 28.93
N TRP A 516 2.17 -1.02 27.71
CA TRP A 516 3.19 -1.81 27.01
C TRP A 516 4.46 -1.01 26.76
N TRP A 517 5.61 -1.58 27.11
CA TRP A 517 6.92 -0.96 26.91
C TRP A 517 7.66 -1.66 25.79
N PHE A 518 8.58 -0.94 25.15
CA PHE A 518 9.47 -1.49 24.13
C PHE A 518 10.90 -1.47 24.66
N GLY A 519 11.56 -2.62 24.58
CA GLY A 519 12.91 -2.77 25.11
C GLY A 519 13.70 -3.88 24.44
N SER A 520 14.88 -4.15 24.98
CA SER A 520 15.77 -5.19 24.47
C SER A 520 16.39 -6.02 25.58
N LEU A 521 16.42 -7.34 25.35
CA LEU A 521 17.02 -8.34 26.21
C LEU A 521 17.82 -9.31 25.32
N ASN A 522 19.09 -9.57 25.67
CA ASN A 522 19.97 -10.51 24.94
C ASN A 522 20.01 -10.30 23.41
N GLY A 523 20.02 -9.04 22.96
CA GLY A 523 20.07 -8.67 21.54
C GLY A 523 18.75 -8.77 20.79
N LYS A 524 17.68 -9.28 21.40
CA LYS A 524 16.32 -9.29 20.85
C LYS A 524 15.55 -8.06 21.32
N LYS A 525 14.74 -7.47 20.44
CA LYS A 525 13.89 -6.30 20.72
C LYS A 525 12.43 -6.67 20.58
N GLY A 526 11.57 -6.12 21.43
CA GLY A 526 10.13 -6.36 21.35
C GLY A 526 9.35 -5.65 22.46
N HIS A 527 8.04 -5.78 22.38
CA HIS A 527 7.08 -5.24 23.32
C HIS A 527 6.86 -6.19 24.50
N PHE A 528 6.74 -5.64 25.71
CA PHE A 528 6.38 -6.39 26.91
C PHE A 528 5.49 -5.57 27.87
N PRO A 529 4.69 -6.22 28.73
CA PRO A 529 3.79 -5.50 29.64
C PRO A 529 4.57 -4.75 30.72
N ALA A 530 4.25 -3.47 30.92
CA ALA A 530 4.84 -2.63 31.97
C ALA A 530 4.59 -3.19 33.38
N ALA A 531 3.44 -3.84 33.60
CA ALA A 531 3.07 -4.43 34.89
C ALA A 531 3.94 -5.64 35.30
N TYR A 532 4.75 -6.17 34.38
CA TYR A 532 5.58 -7.36 34.61
C TYR A 532 7.02 -7.02 34.98
N VAL A 533 7.35 -5.72 35.06
CA VAL A 533 8.71 -5.24 35.29
C VAL A 533 8.74 -4.13 36.35
N GLU A 534 9.90 -3.97 37.00
CA GLU A 534 10.19 -2.90 37.96
C GLU A 534 11.39 -2.09 37.49
N GLU A 535 11.29 -0.76 37.47
CA GLU A 535 12.39 0.12 37.05
C GLU A 535 13.53 0.17 38.07
N LEU A 536 14.78 0.13 37.59
CA LEU A 536 15.96 0.22 38.44
C LEU A 536 16.45 1.68 38.52
N PRO A 537 16.84 2.17 39.72
CA PRO A 537 17.31 3.54 39.90
C PRO A 537 18.63 3.79 39.15
N SER A 538 18.70 4.88 38.38
CA SER A 538 19.91 5.31 37.66
C SER A 538 20.83 6.09 38.60
N ASN A 539 21.82 5.43 39.19
CA ASN A 539 22.80 6.11 40.07
C ASN A 539 23.88 6.82 39.24
N ALA A 540 23.96 8.15 39.37
CA ALA A 540 25.15 8.95 39.10
C ALA A 540 25.61 9.56 40.43
N GLY A 541 26.82 9.23 40.89
CA GLY A 541 27.39 9.76 42.13
C GLY A 541 28.19 11.05 41.91
N ASN A 542 28.10 11.99 42.87
CA ASN A 542 29.27 12.59 43.55
C ASN A 542 28.87 13.48 44.76
N THR A 543 29.06 12.89 45.96
CA THR A 543 29.69 13.39 47.20
C THR A 543 29.35 14.74 47.89
N ALA A 544 29.12 14.63 49.21
CA ALA A 544 29.78 15.36 50.34
C ALA A 544 28.93 16.30 51.25
N THR A 545 28.78 15.85 52.52
CA THR A 545 28.94 16.57 53.80
C THR A 545 28.40 17.99 53.99
N LYS A 546 27.46 18.19 54.94
CA LYS A 546 27.66 18.98 56.19
C LYS A 546 26.38 19.15 57.03
N ALA A 547 26.60 19.06 58.35
CA ALA A 547 25.85 19.55 59.51
C ALA A 547 24.50 18.90 59.83
#